data_AF-A0A4C1TDJ8-F1
#
_entry.id   AF-A0A4C1TDJ8-F1
#
_cell.length_a   1.000
_cell.length_b   1.000
_cell.length_c   1.000
_cell.angle_alpha   90.00
_cell.angle_beta   90.00
_cell.angle_gamma   90.00
#
_symmetry.space_group_name_H-M   'P 1'
#
loop_
_entity.id
_entity.type
_entity.pdbx_description
1 polymer ?
#
loop_
_entity_poly.entity_id
_entity_poly.type
_entity_poly.pdbx_seq_one_letter_code
_entity_poly.pdbx_strand_id
1 'polypeptide(L)'
;MTGYGILILVSVYLPPKKELLRSDLEALFALVDSVILFGDLNSKNDIDNAIGALTKHVTAVVESSSRTLPAKSDRKELPGDVIELIRDKNAALRRAGKYPTCENRSCAHALQRKVKARMKEVRNDNWSDLMSEISPSHKAYWGLAKALKTEGAVPPSALKRPNNSIAFVDREKAECLADSIEHQCSENPPIRLLTC
;
A
#
# COMPACT_ATOMS: atom_id res chain seq x y z
N MET A 1 -2.02 -11.99 -55.70
CA MET A 1 -1.48 -10.78 -56.34
C MET A 1 -0.20 -10.42 -55.61
N THR A 2 0.96 -10.91 -56.09
CA THR A 2 2.26 -10.57 -55.50
C THR A 2 2.62 -9.16 -55.96
N GLY A 3 2.32 -8.16 -55.14
CA GLY A 3 2.70 -6.77 -55.39
C GLY A 3 4.21 -6.65 -55.27
N TYR A 4 4.90 -6.55 -56.41
CA TYR A 4 6.31 -6.21 -56.43
C TYR A 4 6.44 -4.73 -56.05
N GLY A 5 6.86 -4.46 -54.81
CA GLY A 5 7.26 -3.12 -54.37
C GLY A 5 8.68 -2.83 -54.82
N ILE A 6 8.91 -1.68 -55.44
CA ILE A 6 10.25 -1.23 -55.83
C ILE A 6 10.93 -0.68 -54.57
N LEU A 7 12.01 -1.34 -54.14
CA LEU A 7 12.87 -0.86 -53.05
C LEU A 7 14.13 -0.24 -53.65
N ILE A 8 14.35 1.05 -53.39
CA ILE A 8 15.56 1.74 -53.86
C ILE A 8 16.58 1.77 -52.72
N LEU A 9 17.75 1.18 -52.96
CA LEU A 9 18.91 1.27 -52.08
C LEU A 9 19.83 2.38 -52.59
N VAL A 10 20.04 3.41 -51.77
CA VAL A 10 20.92 4.53 -52.10
C VAL A 10 22.09 4.55 -51.13
N SER A 11 23.30 4.33 -51.63
CA SER A 11 24.50 4.48 -50.82
C SER A 11 25.03 5.90 -50.91
N VAL A 12 25.24 6.54 -49.75
CA VAL A 12 25.66 7.94 -49.67
C VAL A 12 26.93 8.04 -48.83
N TYR A 13 27.93 8.74 -49.35
CA TYR A 13 29.12 9.12 -48.59
C TYR A 13 29.30 10.64 -48.67
N LEU A 14 29.05 11.33 -47.57
CA LEU A 14 29.17 12.78 -47.52
C LEU A 14 30.58 13.21 -47.11
N PRO A 15 31.24 14.10 -47.89
CA PRO A 15 32.52 14.65 -47.49
C PRO A 15 32.40 15.41 -46.16
N PRO A 16 33.44 15.40 -45.31
CA PRO A 16 33.38 15.93 -43.93
C PRO A 16 32.99 17.42 -43.78
N LYS A 17 32.96 18.17 -44.89
CA LYS A 17 32.67 19.62 -44.95
C LYS A 17 31.33 19.95 -45.59
N LYS A 18 30.54 18.94 -45.97
CA LYS A 18 29.19 19.13 -46.50
C LYS A 18 28.21 18.64 -45.44
N GLU A 19 27.17 19.42 -45.21
CA GLU A 19 26.07 19.05 -44.35
C GLU A 19 24.92 18.54 -45.21
N LEU A 20 24.27 17.46 -44.80
CA LEU A 20 23.06 16.97 -45.43
C LEU A 20 21.91 17.86 -44.97
N LEU A 21 21.31 18.62 -45.88
CA LEU A 21 20.17 19.44 -45.55
C LEU A 21 18.93 18.55 -45.44
N ARG A 22 18.13 18.79 -44.40
CA ARG A 22 16.85 18.08 -44.20
C ARG A 22 15.93 18.19 -45.41
N SER A 23 15.95 19.32 -46.13
CA SER A 23 15.20 19.54 -47.36
C SER A 23 15.52 18.51 -48.45
N ASP A 24 16.78 18.08 -48.55
CA ASP A 24 17.23 17.16 -49.60
C ASP A 24 16.74 15.75 -49.33
N LEU A 25 16.65 15.36 -48.05
CA LEU A 25 16.07 14.09 -47.60
C LEU A 25 14.54 14.07 -47.79
N GLU A 26 13.86 15.16 -47.45
CA GLU A 26 12.41 15.28 -47.65
C GLU A 26 12.04 15.20 -49.14
N ALA A 27 12.82 15.84 -50.03
CA ALA A 27 12.64 15.73 -51.47
C ALA A 27 12.86 14.30 -51.99
N LEU A 28 13.82 13.57 -51.41
CA LEU A 28 14.10 12.17 -51.76
C LEU A 28 12.97 11.23 -51.30
N PHE A 29 12.46 11.41 -50.08
CA PHE A 29 11.35 10.61 -49.55
C PHE A 29 10.01 10.94 -50.20
N ALA A 30 9.83 12.16 -50.72
CA ALA A 30 8.65 12.52 -51.50
C ALA A 30 8.59 11.86 -52.88
N LEU A 31 9.72 11.37 -53.41
CA LEU A 31 9.82 10.81 -54.75
C LEU A 31 9.41 9.33 -54.81
N VAL A 32 9.63 8.56 -53.74
CA VAL A 32 9.42 7.11 -53.73
C VAL A 32 8.97 6.63 -52.34
N ASP A 33 7.99 5.72 -52.33
CA ASP A 33 7.37 5.20 -51.11
C ASP A 33 8.31 4.34 -50.22
N SER A 34 9.44 3.86 -50.75
CA SER A 34 10.35 2.96 -50.02
C SER A 34 11.80 3.11 -50.46
N VAL A 35 12.57 3.89 -49.69
CA VAL A 35 14.01 4.16 -49.89
C VAL A 35 14.79 3.78 -48.63
N ILE A 36 15.89 3.05 -48.79
CA ILE A 36 16.85 2.79 -47.70
C ILE A 36 18.17 3.49 -48.05
N LEU A 37 18.60 4.38 -47.15
CA LEU A 37 19.87 5.09 -47.23
C LEU A 37 20.91 4.36 -46.36
N PHE A 38 22.08 4.05 -46.92
CA PHE A 38 23.17 3.44 -46.16
C PHE A 38 24.54 4.03 -46.52
N GLY A 39 25.27 4.49 -45.51
CA GLY A 39 26.60 5.08 -45.64
C GLY A 39 26.82 6.20 -44.63
N ASP A 40 27.96 6.87 -44.71
CA ASP A 40 28.38 7.90 -43.76
C ASP A 40 27.78 9.27 -44.14
N LEU A 41 26.77 9.70 -43.36
CA LEU A 41 26.08 10.98 -43.53
C LEU A 41 26.78 12.13 -42.79
N ASN A 42 27.84 11.85 -42.02
CA ASN A 42 28.65 12.83 -41.29
C ASN A 42 27.82 13.82 -40.41
N SER A 43 26.70 13.34 -39.83
CA SER A 43 25.87 14.10 -38.89
C SER A 43 26.35 13.86 -37.45
N LYS A 44 27.25 14.72 -36.95
CA LYS A 44 27.72 14.66 -35.55
C LYS A 44 26.63 14.98 -34.53
N ASN A 45 25.59 15.70 -34.95
CA ASN A 45 24.54 16.23 -34.09
C ASN A 45 23.62 15.11 -33.54
N ASP A 46 23.49 13.98 -34.24
CA ASP A 46 22.55 12.93 -33.85
C ASP A 46 23.01 12.10 -32.65
N ILE A 47 24.32 11.93 -32.47
CA ILE A 47 24.89 11.24 -31.30
C ILE A 47 24.67 12.08 -30.05
N ASP A 48 25.01 13.37 -30.11
CA ASP A 48 24.85 14.28 -28.98
C ASP A 48 23.36 14.47 -28.60
N ASN A 49 22.47 14.51 -29.61
CA ASN A 49 21.03 14.55 -29.39
C ASN A 49 20.49 13.26 -28.76
N ALA A 50 20.96 12.08 -29.20
CA ALA A 50 20.57 10.80 -28.62
C ALA A 50 21.07 10.65 -27.17
N ILE A 51 22.29 11.09 -26.88
CA ILE A 51 22.83 11.16 -25.53
C ILE A 51 21.97 12.09 -24.68
N GLY A 52 21.66 13.30 -25.17
CA GLY A 52 20.82 14.25 -24.47
C GLY A 52 19.40 13.74 -24.19
N ALA A 53 18.80 13.02 -25.14
CA ALA A 53 17.47 12.40 -24.97
C ALA A 53 17.49 11.28 -23.92
N LEU A 54 18.51 10.41 -23.96
CA LEU A 54 18.69 9.34 -22.99
C LEU A 54 18.94 9.89 -21.58
N THR A 55 19.84 10.88 -21.44
CA THR A 55 20.11 11.53 -20.15
C THR A 55 18.84 12.13 -19.57
N LYS A 56 18.07 12.90 -20.36
CA LYS A 56 16.79 13.48 -19.92
C LYS A 56 15.82 12.40 -19.42
N HIS A 57 15.68 11.31 -20.17
CA HIS A 57 14.80 10.20 -19.81
C HIS A 57 15.25 9.53 -18.51
N VAL A 58 16.54 9.22 -18.35
CA VAL A 58 17.08 8.63 -17.13
C VAL A 58 16.88 9.57 -15.93
N THR A 59 17.15 10.87 -16.05
CA THR A 59 16.87 11.82 -14.95
C THR A 59 15.39 11.88 -14.60
N ALA A 60 14.48 11.86 -15.58
CA ALA A 60 13.04 11.87 -15.32
C ALA A 60 12.56 10.58 -14.63
N VAL A 61 13.07 9.42 -15.06
CA VAL A 61 12.78 8.13 -14.44
C VAL A 61 13.36 8.06 -13.04
N VAL A 62 14.58 8.53 -12.82
CA VAL A 62 15.20 8.58 -11.49
C VAL A 62 14.42 9.51 -10.58
N GLU A 63 14.04 10.70 -11.01
CA GLU A 63 13.27 11.65 -10.19
C GLU A 63 11.88 11.09 -9.84
N SER A 64 11.17 10.51 -10.81
CA SER A 64 9.85 9.91 -10.60
C SER A 64 9.88 8.60 -9.79
N SER A 65 10.98 7.84 -9.87
CA SER A 65 11.19 6.62 -9.10
C SER A 65 11.87 6.87 -7.76
N SER A 66 12.40 8.07 -7.54
CA SER A 66 13.04 8.46 -6.29
C SER A 66 11.98 8.70 -5.23
N ARG A 67 12.13 8.00 -4.12
CA ARG A 67 11.33 8.24 -2.92
C ARG A 67 12.11 9.19 -2.03
N THR A 68 11.54 10.37 -1.77
CA THR A 68 12.11 11.29 -0.77
C THR A 68 12.09 10.59 0.59
N LEU A 69 13.26 10.17 1.06
CA LEU A 69 13.40 9.67 2.42
C LEU A 69 13.39 10.87 3.35
N PRO A 70 12.47 10.94 4.33
CA PRO A 70 12.51 12.02 5.31
C PRO A 70 13.85 11.93 6.05
N ALA A 71 14.60 13.03 6.06
CA ALA A 71 15.89 13.14 6.76
C ALA A 71 15.75 13.11 8.30
N LYS A 72 14.54 12.88 8.82
CA LYS A 72 14.23 12.80 10.24
C LYS A 72 13.77 11.39 10.54
N SER A 73 14.34 10.80 11.60
CA SER A 73 13.88 9.51 12.11
C SER A 73 12.39 9.61 12.42
N ASP A 74 11.57 8.69 11.93
CA ASP A 74 10.12 8.59 12.19
C ASP A 74 9.79 8.31 13.68
N ARG A 75 10.75 8.46 14.59
CA ARG A 75 10.52 8.37 16.03
C ARG A 75 9.69 9.58 16.43
N LYS A 76 8.37 9.39 16.51
CA LYS A 76 7.46 10.33 17.17
C LYS A 76 8.04 10.65 18.55
N GLU A 77 8.42 11.91 18.75
CA GLU A 77 8.92 12.38 20.03
C GLU A 77 7.81 12.32 21.07
N LEU A 78 8.18 12.01 22.31
CA LEU A 78 7.23 12.03 23.41
C LEU A 78 6.82 13.47 23.70
N PRO A 79 5.53 13.71 24.01
CA PRO A 79 5.09 15.02 24.48
C PRO A 79 5.90 15.49 25.70
N GLY A 80 6.18 16.79 25.75
CA GLY A 80 7.06 17.38 26.77
C GLY A 80 6.58 17.13 28.21
N ASP A 81 5.27 17.17 28.41
CA ASP A 81 4.60 16.87 29.69
C ASP A 81 4.79 15.41 30.13
N VAL A 82 4.80 14.46 29.19
CA VAL A 82 5.10 13.05 29.47
C VAL A 82 6.56 12.86 29.85
N ILE A 83 7.47 13.59 29.19
CA ILE A 83 8.91 13.57 29.52
C ILE A 83 9.13 14.08 30.93
N GLU A 84 8.51 15.20 31.30
CA GLU A 84 8.56 15.77 32.65
C GLU A 84 8.02 14.78 33.69
N LEU A 85 6.86 14.18 33.42
CA LEU A 85 6.26 13.18 34.30
C LEU A 85 7.15 11.92 34.49
N ILE A 86 7.89 11.52 33.45
CA ILE A 86 8.87 10.43 33.55
C ILE A 86 10.05 10.83 34.46
N ARG A 87 10.53 12.08 34.36
CA ARG A 87 11.60 12.60 35.24
C ARG A 87 11.13 12.60 36.70
N ASP A 88 9.93 13.08 36.98
CA ASP A 88 9.35 13.08 38.33
C ASP A 88 9.18 11.68 38.88
N LYS A 89 8.62 10.76 38.08
CA LYS A 89 8.50 9.35 38.44
C LYS A 89 9.87 8.74 38.78
N ASN A 90 10.89 9.02 37.97
CA ASN A 90 12.25 8.51 38.23
C ASN A 90 12.85 9.13 39.50
N ALA A 91 12.61 10.41 39.79
CA ALA A 91 13.02 11.04 41.03
C ALA A 91 12.34 10.41 42.26
N ALA A 92 11.03 10.12 42.17
CA ALA A 92 10.28 9.44 43.21
C ALA A 92 10.78 8.00 43.44
N LEU A 93 11.09 7.25 42.37
CA LEU A 93 11.68 5.91 42.48
C LEU A 93 13.04 5.93 43.19
N ARG A 94 13.90 6.90 42.88
CA ARG A 94 15.18 7.07 43.60
C ARG A 94 14.96 7.38 45.08
N ARG A 95 13.98 8.24 45.40
CA ARG A 95 13.63 8.58 46.79
C ARG A 95 13.11 7.36 47.56
N ALA A 96 12.25 6.56 46.94
CA ALA A 96 11.72 5.33 47.55
C ALA A 96 12.79 4.26 47.77
N GLY A 97 13.78 4.16 46.87
CA GLY A 97 14.95 3.30 47.06
C GLY A 97 15.87 3.78 48.18
N LYS A 98 16.12 5.09 48.28
CA LYS A 98 16.97 5.69 49.32
C LYS A 98 16.32 5.67 50.70
N TYR A 99 15.02 5.95 50.77
CA TYR A 99 14.24 6.02 52.00
C TYR A 99 12.94 5.22 51.83
N PRO A 100 12.93 3.92 52.17
CA PRO A 100 11.79 3.02 51.91
C PRO A 100 10.56 3.22 52.82
N THR A 101 10.00 4.44 52.85
CA THR A 101 8.78 4.78 53.59
C THR A 101 7.52 4.43 52.79
N CYS A 102 6.39 4.25 53.49
CA CYS A 102 5.09 4.00 52.85
C CYS A 102 4.68 5.14 51.90
N GLU A 103 4.93 6.39 52.30
CA GLU A 103 4.67 7.60 51.51
C GLU A 103 5.50 7.64 50.23
N ASN A 104 6.80 7.37 50.31
CA ASN A 104 7.68 7.37 49.15
C ASN A 104 7.29 6.26 48.15
N ARG A 105 6.94 5.06 48.65
CA ARG A 105 6.42 3.97 47.81
C ARG A 105 5.10 4.36 47.15
N SER A 106 4.17 4.94 47.92
CA SER A 106 2.87 5.39 47.40
C SER A 106 3.02 6.45 46.30
N CYS A 107 3.88 7.44 46.52
CA CYS A 107 4.19 8.49 45.54
C CYS A 107 4.78 7.91 44.24
N ALA A 108 5.74 6.99 44.35
CA ALA A 108 6.33 6.33 43.19
C ALA A 108 5.29 5.51 42.40
N HIS A 109 4.44 4.74 43.08
CA HIS A 109 3.35 4.00 42.44
C HIS A 109 2.30 4.91 41.79
N ALA A 110 1.96 6.03 42.43
CA ALA A 110 1.03 7.01 41.88
C ALA A 110 1.58 7.62 40.57
N LEU A 111 2.85 8.03 40.56
CA LEU A 111 3.50 8.56 39.36
C LEU A 111 3.65 7.50 38.27
N GLN A 112 3.94 6.25 38.64
CA GLN A 112 4.00 5.14 37.67
C GLN A 112 2.64 4.91 37.00
N ARG A 113 1.54 4.97 37.77
CA ARG A 113 0.17 4.90 37.23
C ARG A 113 -0.13 6.07 36.29
N LYS A 114 0.24 7.29 36.69
CA LYS A 114 0.06 8.49 35.85
C LYS A 114 0.82 8.38 34.52
N VAL A 115 2.10 7.98 34.54
CA VAL A 115 2.88 7.76 33.31
C VAL A 115 2.21 6.72 32.42
N LYS A 116 1.76 5.59 32.98
CA LYS A 116 1.08 4.54 32.21
C LYS A 116 -0.23 5.03 31.58
N ALA A 117 -0.99 5.86 32.29
CA ALA A 117 -2.22 6.46 31.78
C ALA A 117 -1.93 7.42 30.61
N ARG A 118 -1.01 8.39 30.80
CA ARG A 118 -0.64 9.32 29.73
C ARG A 118 -0.02 8.63 28.51
N MET A 119 0.78 7.59 28.70
CA MET A 119 1.32 6.80 27.59
C MET A 119 0.24 6.00 26.84
N LYS A 120 -0.89 5.69 27.50
CA LYS A 120 -2.04 5.11 26.82
C LYS A 120 -2.75 6.15 25.96
N GLU A 121 -2.96 7.35 26.50
CA GLU A 121 -3.54 8.48 25.76
C GLU A 121 -2.72 8.83 24.52
N VAL A 122 -1.41 9.04 24.66
CA VAL A 122 -0.52 9.35 23.52
C VAL A 122 -0.59 8.28 22.42
N ARG A 123 -0.70 7.00 22.81
CA ARG A 123 -0.89 5.93 21.82
C ARG A 123 -2.24 6.00 21.15
N ASN A 124 -3.31 6.28 21.90
CA ASN A 124 -4.65 6.43 21.35
C ASN A 124 -4.76 7.63 20.40
N ASP A 125 -4.14 8.76 20.75
CA ASP A 125 -4.09 9.96 19.90
C ASP A 125 -3.35 9.63 18.60
N ASN A 126 -2.18 9.00 18.71
CA ASN A 126 -1.42 8.53 17.57
C ASN A 126 -2.21 7.54 16.67
N TRP A 127 -3.01 6.66 17.27
CA TRP A 127 -3.92 5.79 16.53
C TRP A 127 -5.04 6.56 15.85
N SER A 128 -5.58 7.59 16.51
CA SER A 128 -6.65 8.44 15.98
C SER A 128 -6.15 9.24 14.77
N ASP A 129 -4.96 9.84 14.87
CA ASP A 129 -4.29 10.53 13.76
C ASP A 129 -4.11 9.59 12.57
N LEU A 130 -3.56 8.39 12.81
CA LEU A 130 -3.37 7.38 11.77
C LEU A 130 -4.69 6.98 11.09
N MET A 131 -5.76 6.82 11.87
CA MET A 131 -7.09 6.50 11.33
C MET A 131 -7.68 7.65 10.51
N SER A 132 -7.36 8.90 10.84
CA SER A 132 -7.81 10.07 10.08
C SER A 132 -7.04 10.27 8.77
N GLU A 133 -5.77 9.89 8.73
CA GLU A 133 -4.88 10.08 7.57
C GLU A 133 -4.98 8.93 6.55
N ILE A 134 -5.39 7.73 6.99
CA ILE A 134 -5.39 6.55 6.14
C ILE A 134 -6.57 6.56 5.15
N SER A 135 -6.25 6.72 3.86
CA SER A 135 -7.23 6.57 2.79
C SER A 135 -7.61 5.10 2.56
N PRO A 136 -8.87 4.76 2.22
CA PRO A 136 -9.29 3.41 1.82
C PRO A 136 -8.50 2.84 0.62
N SER A 137 -7.91 3.69 -0.22
CA SER A 137 -7.03 3.27 -1.34
C SER A 137 -5.62 2.87 -0.90
N HIS A 138 -5.24 3.14 0.36
CA HIS A 138 -3.90 2.91 0.86
C HIS A 138 -3.69 1.43 1.22
N LYS A 139 -2.59 0.81 0.75
CA LYS A 139 -2.31 -0.62 0.97
C LYS A 139 -2.29 -1.03 2.45
N ALA A 140 -1.88 -0.12 3.35
CA ALA A 140 -1.86 -0.39 4.79
C ALA A 140 -3.26 -0.51 5.42
N TYR A 141 -4.31 0.06 4.78
CA TYR A 141 -5.69 -0.02 5.26
C TYR A 141 -6.15 -1.47 5.39
N TRP A 142 -5.87 -2.29 4.38
CA TRP A 142 -6.23 -3.71 4.39
C TRP A 142 -5.50 -4.52 5.46
N GLY A 143 -4.23 -4.19 5.72
CA GLY A 143 -3.46 -4.81 6.81
C GLY A 143 -4.07 -4.50 8.17
N LEU A 144 -4.44 -3.23 8.39
CA LEU A 144 -5.07 -2.78 9.63
C LEU A 144 -6.46 -3.38 9.83
N ALA A 145 -7.32 -3.34 8.80
CA ALA A 145 -8.65 -3.93 8.85
C ALA A 145 -8.62 -5.43 9.17
N LYS A 146 -7.59 -6.15 8.68
CA LYS A 146 -7.40 -7.58 8.97
C LYS A 146 -6.98 -7.81 10.42
N ALA A 147 -6.08 -6.99 10.96
CA ALA A 147 -5.67 -7.06 12.36
C ALA A 147 -6.86 -6.84 13.31
N LEU A 148 -7.67 -5.80 13.05
CA LEU A 148 -8.86 -5.46 13.84
C LEU A 148 -9.91 -6.59 13.83
N LYS A 149 -10.09 -7.30 12.71
CA LYS A 149 -11.01 -8.45 12.65
C LYS A 149 -10.54 -9.66 13.46
N THR A 150 -9.24 -9.76 13.73
CA THR A 150 -8.65 -10.93 14.41
C THR A 150 -8.69 -10.75 15.93
N GLU A 151 -8.57 -9.50 16.41
CA GLU A 151 -8.63 -9.14 17.82
C GLU A 151 -10.09 -9.11 18.29
N GLY A 152 -10.57 -10.24 18.81
CA GLY A 152 -11.97 -10.40 19.24
C GLY A 152 -12.79 -11.34 18.37
N ALA A 153 -12.17 -12.12 17.47
CA ALA A 153 -12.83 -13.25 16.84
C ALA A 153 -13.19 -14.28 17.93
N VAL A 154 -14.41 -14.15 18.48
CA VAL A 154 -15.04 -15.18 19.27
C VAL A 154 -15.05 -16.42 18.39
N PRO A 155 -14.43 -17.54 18.83
CA PRO A 155 -14.54 -18.79 18.08
C PRO A 155 -16.02 -18.99 17.76
N PRO A 156 -16.39 -19.26 16.49
CA PRO A 156 -17.78 -19.51 16.14
C PRO A 156 -18.37 -20.46 17.18
N SER A 157 -19.42 -20.01 17.87
CA SER A 157 -20.06 -20.80 18.93
C SER A 157 -20.32 -22.19 18.39
N ALA A 158 -19.93 -23.22 19.14
CA ALA A 158 -20.05 -24.58 18.67
C ALA A 158 -21.51 -24.88 18.30
N LEU A 159 -21.74 -25.43 17.09
CA LEU A 159 -23.08 -25.73 16.60
C LEU A 159 -23.75 -26.72 17.54
N LYS A 160 -24.94 -26.36 18.01
CA LYS A 160 -25.72 -27.16 18.96
C LYS A 160 -26.88 -27.82 18.25
N ARG A 161 -26.99 -29.13 18.42
CA ARG A 161 -28.16 -29.90 18.01
C ARG A 161 -29.39 -29.49 18.86
N PRO A 162 -30.62 -29.82 18.43
CA PRO A 162 -31.84 -29.55 19.21
C PRO A 162 -31.83 -30.13 20.63
N ASN A 163 -31.07 -31.20 20.86
CA ASN A 163 -30.86 -31.83 22.17
C ASN A 163 -29.77 -31.13 23.03
N ASN A 164 -29.35 -29.92 22.65
CA ASN A 164 -28.28 -29.14 23.29
C ASN A 164 -26.87 -29.78 23.26
N SER A 165 -26.68 -30.90 22.55
CA SER A 165 -25.35 -31.48 22.37
C SER A 165 -24.56 -30.71 21.33
N ILE A 166 -23.23 -30.67 21.49
CA ILE A 166 -22.32 -29.97 20.58
C ILE A 166 -21.99 -30.90 19.41
N ALA A 167 -22.15 -30.42 18.18
CA ALA A 167 -21.72 -31.11 16.97
C ALA A 167 -20.20 -30.93 16.80
N PHE A 168 -19.44 -32.03 16.87
CA PHE A 168 -17.98 -32.00 16.77
C PHE A 168 -17.51 -32.34 15.37
N VAL A 169 -18.08 -33.37 14.74
CA VAL A 169 -17.69 -33.87 13.41
C VAL A 169 -18.44 -33.12 12.30
N ASP A 170 -17.81 -32.94 11.14
CA ASP A 170 -18.39 -32.12 10.05
C ASP A 170 -19.72 -32.68 9.53
N ARG A 171 -19.91 -34.00 9.54
CA ARG A 171 -21.21 -34.63 9.27
C ARG A 171 -22.29 -34.17 10.25
N GLU A 172 -21.97 -34.13 11.54
CA GLU A 172 -22.90 -33.71 12.59
C GLU A 172 -23.26 -32.23 12.48
N LYS A 173 -22.29 -31.40 12.07
CA LYS A 173 -22.51 -29.98 11.80
C LYS A 173 -23.44 -29.78 10.61
N ALA A 174 -23.28 -30.58 9.56
CA ALA A 174 -24.15 -30.54 8.38
C ALA A 174 -25.59 -30.97 8.72
N GLU A 175 -25.76 -32.05 9.49
CA GLU A 175 -27.06 -32.50 10.00
C GLU A 175 -27.71 -31.42 10.88
N CYS A 176 -26.96 -30.84 11.82
CA CYS A 176 -27.44 -29.77 12.70
C CYS A 176 -27.91 -28.54 11.91
N LEU A 177 -27.24 -28.19 10.81
CA LEU A 177 -27.64 -27.09 9.95
C LEU A 177 -28.90 -27.44 9.16
N ALA A 178 -28.99 -28.67 8.63
CA ALA A 178 -30.17 -29.16 7.92
C ALA A 178 -31.42 -29.12 8.81
N ASP A 179 -31.32 -29.66 10.03
CA ASP A 179 -32.39 -29.63 11.02
C ASP A 179 -32.83 -28.19 11.34
N SER A 180 -31.87 -27.27 11.50
CA SER A 180 -32.16 -25.86 11.78
C SER A 180 -32.88 -25.17 10.61
N ILE A 181 -32.57 -25.51 9.36
CA ILE A 181 -33.23 -24.96 8.18
C ILE A 181 -34.63 -25.54 8.04
N GLU A 182 -34.78 -26.85 8.26
CA GLU A 182 -36.07 -27.54 8.22
C GLU A 182 -37.06 -26.93 9.23
N HIS A 183 -36.63 -26.67 10.46
CA HIS A 183 -37.46 -26.02 11.48
C HIS A 183 -37.86 -24.56 11.14
N GLN A 184 -37.10 -23.87 10.29
CA GLN A 184 -37.42 -22.51 9.85
C GLN A 184 -38.39 -22.48 8.67
N CYS A 185 -38.55 -23.60 7.96
CA CYS A 185 -39.45 -23.73 6.83
C CYS A 185 -40.84 -24.15 7.32
N SER A 186 -41.86 -23.37 6.96
CA SER A 186 -43.28 -23.78 7.09
C SER A 186 -43.78 -24.42 5.81
N GLU A 187 -44.74 -25.34 5.92
CA GLU A 187 -45.42 -25.88 4.73
C GLU A 187 -46.06 -24.76 3.90
N ASN A 188 -45.88 -24.81 2.59
CA ASN A 188 -46.51 -23.87 1.69
C ASN A 188 -48.02 -24.09 1.74
N PRO A 189 -48.84 -23.07 2.08
CA PRO A 189 -50.28 -23.27 2.20
C PRO A 189 -50.87 -23.72 0.85
N PRO A 190 -51.93 -24.56 0.86
CA PRO A 190 -52.52 -25.06 -0.37
C PRO A 190 -52.99 -23.87 -1.22
N ILE A 191 -52.58 -23.85 -2.49
CA ILE A 191 -52.99 -22.84 -3.46
C ILE A 191 -54.51 -22.88 -3.53
N ARG A 192 -55.17 -21.84 -2.99
CA ARG A 192 -56.61 -21.65 -3.17
C ARG A 192 -56.83 -21.33 -4.63
N LEU A 193 -57.14 -22.35 -5.42
CA LEU A 193 -57.74 -22.17 -6.74
C LEU A 193 -59.07 -21.46 -6.51
N LEU A 194 -59.09 -20.15 -6.72
CA LEU A 194 -60.31 -19.37 -6.83
C LEU A 194 -61.06 -19.90 -8.05
N THR A 195 -62.06 -20.75 -7.81
CA THR A 195 -63.10 -21.07 -8.80
C THR A 195 -63.81 -19.78 -9.15
N CYS A 196 -63.74 -19.39 -10.43
CA CYS A 196 -64.54 -18.33 -11.02
C CYS A 196 -66.02 -18.71 -11.06
#